data_AF-A0A1X7K6I9-F1
#
_entry.id   AF-A0A1X7K6I9-F1
#
_cell.length_a   1.000
_cell.length_b   1.000
_cell.length_c   1.000
_cell.angle_alpha   90.00
_cell.angle_beta   90.00
_cell.angle_gamma   90.00
#
_symmetry.space_group_name_H-M   'P 1'
#
loop_
_entity.id
_entity.type
_entity.pdbx_description
1 polymer ?
#
loop_
_entity_poly.entity_id
_entity_poly.type
_entity_poly.pdbx_seq_one_letter_code
_entity_poly.pdbx_strand_id
1 'polypeptide(L)'
;MRRFLLAIMFLVLLSNVSFASNTGWHQKKEYRNDLDSSVTIEMTYYAEEYIEQLIQEEASKNLWTADEVENYKYTLLKTLKLDEFIPVFVSFKNNGPAIRLAPFDDQIDLYVGSKRYKPAEYDRRFNFKISDSRDGFVYFPRYDEETGQPILKKGMIKVILRDTATPVTMGKRVEFLWDIRNDNPGKALSTGKAADRLELDRLIIRLGNLKGQRAEIQKQLDELDTELSTIQSRITELQSN
;
A
#
# COMPACT_ATOMS: atom_id res chain seq x y z
N MET A 1 2.47 -41.56 61.90
CA MET A 1 1.83 -42.26 60.76
C MET A 1 0.51 -41.53 60.48
N ARG A 2 0.15 -40.99 59.31
CA ARG A 2 0.51 -41.24 57.91
C ARG A 2 0.62 -39.90 57.17
N ARG A 3 1.53 -39.87 56.21
CA ARG A 3 1.83 -38.76 55.29
C ARG A 3 0.72 -38.64 54.24
N PHE A 4 0.32 -37.42 53.88
CA PHE A 4 -0.34 -37.16 52.60
C PHE A 4 0.43 -36.05 51.88
N LEU A 5 1.00 -36.41 50.73
CA LEU A 5 1.46 -35.49 49.70
C LEU A 5 0.29 -34.59 49.29
N LEU A 6 0.52 -33.29 49.15
CA LEU A 6 -0.36 -32.42 48.37
C LEU A 6 0.47 -31.78 47.25
N ALA A 7 0.14 -32.22 46.04
CA ALA A 7 0.77 -31.85 44.80
C ALA A 7 0.33 -30.45 44.36
N ILE A 8 1.28 -29.81 43.67
CA ILE A 8 1.21 -28.56 42.94
C ILE A 8 0.05 -28.59 41.92
N MET A 9 -0.77 -27.54 41.89
CA MET A 9 -1.47 -27.15 40.67
C MET A 9 -1.69 -25.62 40.68
N PHE A 10 -0.69 -24.90 40.15
CA PHE A 10 -0.81 -23.47 39.87
C PHE A 10 -1.58 -23.33 38.56
N LEU A 11 -2.89 -23.10 38.66
CA LEU A 11 -3.75 -22.80 37.51
C LEU A 11 -3.49 -21.35 37.09
N VAL A 12 -2.55 -21.15 36.16
CA VAL A 12 -2.40 -19.86 35.47
C VAL A 12 -3.52 -19.76 34.44
N LEU A 13 -4.58 -19.04 34.82
CA LEU A 13 -5.57 -18.51 33.88
C LEU A 13 -4.86 -17.49 32.97
N LEU A 14 -4.42 -17.95 31.81
CA LEU A 14 -4.11 -17.07 30.69
C LEU A 14 -5.41 -16.45 30.21
N SER A 15 -5.73 -15.26 30.72
CA SER A 15 -6.67 -14.38 30.06
C SER A 15 -6.07 -14.01 28.70
N ASN A 16 -6.77 -14.40 27.63
CA ASN A 16 -6.52 -13.87 26.28
C ASN A 16 -6.78 -12.36 26.34
N VAL A 17 -5.74 -11.57 26.59
CA VAL A 17 -5.79 -10.15 26.34
C VAL A 17 -5.71 -10.00 24.83
N SER A 18 -6.87 -9.86 24.19
CA SER A 18 -6.93 -9.30 22.84
C SER A 18 -6.54 -7.84 22.97
N PHE A 19 -5.24 -7.55 22.88
CA PHE A 19 -4.77 -6.20 22.65
C PHE A 19 -5.16 -5.82 21.22
N ALA A 20 -6.34 -5.25 21.06
CA ALA A 20 -6.62 -4.42 19.91
C ALA A 20 -5.83 -3.12 20.10
N SER A 21 -4.64 -3.02 19.50
CA SER A 21 -3.99 -1.73 19.31
C SER A 21 -4.86 -0.92 18.35
N ASN A 22 -5.82 -0.19 18.91
CA ASN A 22 -6.71 0.68 18.17
C ASN A 22 -5.93 1.96 17.80
N THR A 23 -4.88 1.79 17.00
CA THR A 23 -4.22 2.89 16.32
C THR A 23 -5.26 3.49 15.39
N GLY A 24 -5.48 4.82 15.42
CA GLY A 24 -6.51 5.45 14.58
C GLY A 24 -6.35 5.13 13.07
N TRP A 25 -5.18 4.62 12.70
CA TRP A 25 -4.72 4.13 11.41
C TRP A 25 -5.37 2.81 10.95
N HIS A 26 -5.78 1.94 11.88
CA HIS A 26 -6.58 0.75 11.57
C HIS A 26 -8.04 0.98 11.98
N GLN A 27 -8.97 0.73 11.07
CA GLN A 27 -10.40 0.90 11.32
C GLN A 27 -11.17 -0.33 10.89
N LYS A 28 -12.06 -0.77 11.77
CA LYS A 28 -12.96 -1.89 11.56
C LYS A 28 -14.40 -1.41 11.60
N LYS A 29 -15.18 -1.75 10.59
CA LYS A 29 -16.62 -1.47 10.51
C LYS A 29 -17.39 -2.74 10.21
N GLU A 30 -18.42 -2.99 11.01
CA GLU A 30 -19.30 -4.13 10.84
C GLU A 30 -20.68 -3.65 10.40
N TYR A 31 -21.23 -4.30 9.38
CA TYR A 31 -22.55 -4.04 8.85
C TYR A 31 -23.37 -5.32 8.93
N ARG A 32 -24.61 -5.20 9.40
CA ARG A 32 -25.59 -6.29 9.43
C ARG A 32 -26.85 -5.89 8.67
N ASN A 33 -27.56 -6.88 8.14
CA ASN A 33 -28.91 -6.73 7.60
C ASN A 33 -29.92 -7.50 8.45
N ASP A 34 -31.20 -7.36 8.11
CA ASP A 34 -32.31 -7.99 8.85
C ASP A 34 -32.39 -9.52 8.66
N LEU A 35 -31.56 -10.09 7.78
CA LEU A 35 -31.48 -11.52 7.45
C LEU A 35 -30.26 -12.19 8.10
N ASP A 36 -29.77 -11.65 9.22
CA ASP A 36 -28.57 -12.08 9.96
C ASP A 36 -27.27 -12.14 9.14
N SER A 37 -27.27 -11.61 7.92
CA SER A 37 -26.06 -11.52 7.11
C SER A 37 -25.21 -10.36 7.59
N SER A 38 -23.91 -10.56 7.69
CA SER A 38 -22.97 -9.53 8.09
C SER A 38 -21.77 -9.42 7.15
N VAL A 39 -21.23 -8.21 7.04
CA VAL A 39 -19.92 -7.97 6.45
C VAL A 39 -19.12 -7.09 7.39
N THR A 40 -17.90 -7.55 7.69
CA THR A 40 -16.90 -6.74 8.37
C THR A 40 -15.92 -6.23 7.32
N ILE A 41 -15.70 -4.93 7.31
CA ILE A 41 -14.75 -4.26 6.45
C ILE A 41 -13.70 -3.63 7.35
N GLU A 42 -12.46 -4.03 7.15
CA GLU A 42 -11.28 -3.54 7.86
C GLU A 42 -10.42 -2.78 6.85
N MET A 43 -9.99 -1.57 7.19
CA MET A 43 -9.04 -0.80 6.39
C MET A 43 -7.91 -0.27 7.26
N THR A 44 -6.69 -0.35 6.75
CA THR A 44 -5.48 0.13 7.43
C THR A 44 -4.74 1.10 6.53
N TYR A 45 -4.53 2.33 7.00
CA TYR A 45 -3.62 3.29 6.41
C TYR A 45 -2.23 3.16 7.04
N TYR A 46 -1.18 3.00 6.23
CA TYR A 46 0.18 2.83 6.73
C TYR A 46 0.90 4.17 6.89
N ALA A 47 0.53 4.90 7.95
CA ALA A 47 1.29 6.07 8.41
C ALA A 47 2.67 5.65 8.95
N GLU A 48 3.62 6.58 8.97
CA GLU A 48 4.95 6.36 9.55
C GLU A 48 4.87 5.76 10.96
N GLU A 49 4.10 6.41 11.84
CA GLU A 49 3.95 5.98 13.24
C GLU A 49 3.38 4.58 13.36
N TYR A 50 2.40 4.24 12.51
CA TYR A 50 1.79 2.92 12.49
C TYR A 50 2.78 1.85 12.04
N ILE A 51 3.61 2.15 11.03
CA ILE A 51 4.66 1.23 10.55
C ILE A 51 5.67 0.96 11.65
N GLU A 52 6.13 2.01 12.35
CA GLU A 52 7.07 1.85 13.46
C GLU A 52 6.46 1.00 14.58
N GLN A 53 5.21 1.26 14.96
CA GLN A 53 4.49 0.47 15.96
C GLN A 53 4.34 -0.99 15.53
N LEU A 54 3.92 -1.24 14.29
CA LEU A 54 3.76 -2.60 13.73
C LEU A 54 5.08 -3.39 13.78
N ILE A 55 6.20 -2.75 13.40
CA ILE A 55 7.52 -3.39 13.44
C ILE A 55 7.90 -3.74 14.88
N GLN A 56 7.70 -2.83 15.83
CA GLN A 56 8.03 -3.06 17.24
C GLN A 56 7.14 -4.15 17.87
N GLU A 57 5.86 -4.17 17.54
CA GLU A 57 4.91 -5.20 17.98
C GLU A 57 5.31 -6.58 17.46
N GLU A 58 5.57 -6.72 16.15
CA GLU A 58 6.01 -7.98 15.56
C GLU A 58 7.40 -8.42 16.07
N ALA A 59 8.34 -7.49 16.25
CA ALA A 59 9.64 -7.78 16.82
C ALA A 59 9.53 -8.35 18.24
N SER A 60 8.70 -7.71 19.08
CA SER A 60 8.48 -8.11 20.47
C SER A 60 7.77 -9.46 20.57
N LYS A 61 6.74 -9.66 19.73
CA LYS A 61 5.95 -10.89 19.70
C LYS A 61 6.76 -12.11 19.26
N ASN A 62 7.68 -11.92 18.30
CA ASN A 62 8.48 -12.99 17.73
C ASN A 62 9.91 -13.07 18.32
N LEU A 63 10.25 -12.21 19.27
CA LEU A 63 11.58 -12.12 19.91
C LEU A 63 12.72 -11.94 18.89
N TRP A 64 12.49 -11.11 17.87
CA TRP A 64 13.44 -10.89 16.79
C TRP A 64 14.71 -10.18 17.23
N THR A 65 15.82 -10.59 16.64
CA THR A 65 17.09 -9.87 16.69
C THR A 65 17.03 -8.57 15.88
N ALA A 66 17.96 -7.64 16.14
CA ALA A 66 18.01 -6.37 15.41
C ALA A 66 18.10 -6.54 13.88
N ASP A 67 18.83 -7.56 13.40
CA ASP A 67 18.95 -7.82 11.96
C ASP A 67 17.65 -8.39 11.37
N GLU A 68 16.90 -9.21 12.10
CA GLU A 68 15.57 -9.70 11.68
C GLU A 68 14.55 -8.56 11.60
N VAL A 69 14.59 -7.64 12.57
CA VAL A 69 13.76 -6.42 12.57
C VAL A 69 14.04 -5.57 11.33
N GLU A 70 15.31 -5.32 11.01
CA GLU A 70 15.69 -4.56 9.81
C GLU A 70 15.29 -5.27 8.51
N ASN A 71 15.41 -6.60 8.44
CA ASN A 71 14.96 -7.38 7.29
C ASN A 71 13.44 -7.33 7.10
N TYR A 72 12.68 -7.42 8.20
CA TYR A 72 11.23 -7.26 8.18
C TYR A 72 10.84 -5.85 7.75
N LYS A 73 11.47 -4.81 8.34
CA LYS A 73 11.28 -3.41 7.95
C LYS A 73 11.50 -3.20 6.46
N TYR A 74 12.62 -3.71 5.92
CA TYR A 74 12.92 -3.63 4.48
C TYR A 74 11.81 -4.28 3.63
N THR A 75 11.39 -5.49 3.98
CA THR A 75 10.37 -6.25 3.22
C THR A 75 9.01 -5.55 3.27
N LEU A 76 8.62 -5.05 4.44
CA LEU A 76 7.39 -4.29 4.65
C LEU A 76 7.39 -3.01 3.80
N LEU A 77 8.41 -2.17 3.95
CA LEU A 77 8.52 -0.90 3.23
C LEU A 77 8.55 -1.11 1.70
N LYS A 78 9.25 -2.15 1.23
CA LYS A 78 9.25 -2.54 -0.19
C LYS A 78 7.86 -2.93 -0.69
N THR A 79 7.07 -3.61 0.14
CA THR A 79 5.69 -4.00 -0.19
C THR A 79 4.76 -2.79 -0.19
N LEU A 80 4.97 -1.85 0.72
CA LEU A 80 4.17 -0.64 0.84
C LEU A 80 4.42 0.37 -0.29
N LYS A 81 5.60 0.34 -0.93
CA LYS A 81 5.96 1.23 -2.06
C LYS A 81 5.67 2.71 -1.76
N LEU A 82 6.00 3.15 -0.55
CA LEU A 82 5.59 4.46 -0.03
C LEU A 82 6.11 5.61 -0.88
N ASP A 83 7.23 5.44 -1.58
CA ASP A 83 7.79 6.46 -2.46
C ASP A 83 6.90 6.80 -3.66
N GLU A 84 6.14 5.82 -4.17
CA GLU A 84 5.29 5.95 -5.36
C GLU A 84 3.80 6.02 -5.02
N PHE A 85 3.36 5.31 -3.98
CA PHE A 85 1.95 5.08 -3.68
C PHE A 85 1.58 5.42 -2.25
N ILE A 86 0.27 5.54 -2.05
CA ILE A 86 -0.39 5.58 -0.75
C ILE A 86 -1.07 4.22 -0.57
N PRO A 87 -0.46 3.30 0.19
CA PRO A 87 -1.02 1.97 0.39
C PRO A 87 -2.11 1.97 1.45
N VAL A 88 -3.22 1.32 1.13
CA VAL A 88 -4.29 1.00 2.07
C VAL A 88 -4.50 -0.51 2.02
N PHE A 89 -4.38 -1.18 3.16
CA PHE A 89 -4.75 -2.59 3.25
C PHE A 89 -6.24 -2.69 3.52
N VAL A 90 -6.94 -3.48 2.72
CA VAL A 90 -8.39 -3.67 2.79
C VAL A 90 -8.67 -5.13 3.06
N SER A 91 -9.55 -5.41 4.00
CA SER A 91 -10.01 -6.76 4.33
C SER A 91 -11.53 -6.80 4.45
N PHE A 92 -12.12 -7.81 3.81
CA PHE A 92 -13.53 -8.14 3.85
C PHE A 92 -13.70 -9.49 4.54
N LYS A 93 -14.53 -9.57 5.57
CA LYS A 93 -15.03 -10.82 6.16
C LYS A 93 -16.54 -10.85 5.98
N ASN A 94 -16.99 -11.76 5.14
CA ASN A 94 -18.36 -11.91 4.71
C ASN A 94 -18.99 -13.11 5.39
N ASN A 95 -20.09 -12.87 6.08
CA ASN A 95 -20.97 -13.89 6.63
C ASN A 95 -22.36 -13.66 6.05
N GLY A 96 -22.50 -13.90 4.74
CA GLY A 96 -23.71 -13.56 4.00
C GLY A 96 -23.62 -13.93 2.52
N PRO A 97 -24.50 -13.37 1.67
CA PRO A 97 -24.43 -13.54 0.22
C PRO A 97 -23.05 -13.13 -0.31
N ALA A 98 -22.58 -13.82 -1.34
CA ALA A 98 -21.26 -13.57 -1.86
C ALA A 98 -21.11 -12.15 -2.44
N ILE A 99 -20.01 -11.50 -2.11
CA ILE A 99 -19.68 -10.15 -2.56
C ILE A 99 -19.06 -10.24 -3.97
N ARG A 100 -19.45 -9.32 -4.86
CA ARG A 100 -18.88 -9.16 -6.20
C ARG A 100 -18.44 -7.72 -6.37
N LEU A 101 -17.12 -7.49 -6.38
CA LEU A 101 -16.57 -6.15 -6.46
C LEU A 101 -16.01 -5.80 -7.84
N ALA A 102 -16.04 -6.70 -8.83
CA ALA A 102 -15.49 -6.40 -10.15
C ALA A 102 -16.34 -5.38 -10.93
N PRO A 103 -15.71 -4.38 -11.59
CA PRO A 103 -14.30 -4.01 -11.48
C PRO A 103 -14.02 -3.26 -10.15
N PHE A 104 -13.01 -3.71 -9.39
CA PHE A 104 -12.77 -3.23 -8.03
C PHE A 104 -12.29 -1.78 -7.97
N ASP A 105 -11.57 -1.31 -8.97
CA ASP A 105 -11.12 0.08 -9.12
C ASP A 105 -12.27 1.10 -9.20
N ASP A 106 -13.47 0.65 -9.56
CA ASP A 106 -14.66 1.51 -9.50
C ASP A 106 -15.33 1.49 -8.13
N GLN A 107 -15.02 0.53 -7.25
CA GLN A 107 -15.71 0.36 -5.97
C GLN A 107 -15.09 1.16 -4.83
N ILE A 108 -13.83 1.58 -4.95
CA ILE A 108 -13.09 2.23 -3.87
C ILE A 108 -12.40 3.50 -4.36
N ASP A 109 -12.50 4.56 -3.58
CA ASP A 109 -11.90 5.85 -3.90
C ASP A 109 -11.20 6.46 -2.70
N LEU A 110 -10.07 7.13 -2.95
CA LEU A 110 -9.41 7.99 -1.99
C LEU A 110 -9.83 9.44 -2.23
N TYR A 111 -10.25 10.13 -1.18
CA TYR A 111 -10.52 11.56 -1.18
C TYR A 111 -9.47 12.27 -0.34
N VAL A 112 -8.84 13.27 -0.96
CA VAL A 112 -7.97 14.23 -0.27
C VAL A 112 -8.58 15.62 -0.44
N GLY A 113 -9.15 16.14 0.65
CA GLY A 113 -10.02 17.32 0.58
C GLY A 113 -11.27 17.06 -0.27
N SER A 114 -11.41 17.79 -1.38
CA SER A 114 -12.50 17.64 -2.36
C SER A 114 -12.12 16.84 -3.61
N LYS A 115 -10.84 16.53 -3.80
CA LYS A 115 -10.37 15.75 -4.95
C LYS A 115 -10.52 14.25 -4.69
N ARG A 116 -10.93 13.52 -5.72
CA ARG A 116 -11.11 12.07 -5.75
C ARG A 116 -9.99 11.43 -6.56
N TYR A 117 -9.44 10.32 -6.07
CA TYR A 117 -8.39 9.53 -6.70
C TYR A 117 -8.81 8.07 -6.75
N LYS A 118 -8.70 7.46 -7.94
CA LYS A 118 -8.89 6.02 -8.13
C LYS A 118 -7.63 5.25 -7.73
N PRO A 119 -7.73 3.95 -7.42
CA PRO A 119 -6.56 3.09 -7.25
C PRO A 119 -5.73 3.06 -8.52
N ALA A 120 -4.40 3.21 -8.38
CA ALA A 120 -3.45 2.98 -9.47
C ALA A 120 -3.13 1.49 -9.61
N GLU A 121 -3.02 0.77 -8.49
CA GLU A 121 -2.82 -0.67 -8.44
C GLU A 121 -3.64 -1.27 -7.29
N TYR A 122 -4.07 -2.51 -7.42
CA TYR A 122 -4.74 -3.25 -6.35
C TYR A 122 -4.58 -4.75 -6.53
N ASP A 123 -4.83 -5.51 -5.46
CA ASP A 123 -4.87 -6.97 -5.55
C ASP A 123 -6.03 -7.43 -6.44
N ARG A 124 -5.70 -7.93 -7.64
CA ARG A 124 -6.67 -8.42 -8.65
C ARG A 124 -7.63 -9.47 -8.11
N ARG A 125 -7.29 -10.13 -7.00
CA ARG A 125 -8.16 -11.08 -6.31
C ARG A 125 -9.48 -10.46 -5.84
N PHE A 126 -9.54 -9.14 -5.66
CA PHE A 126 -10.78 -8.42 -5.35
C PHE A 126 -11.82 -8.48 -6.49
N ASN A 127 -11.40 -8.71 -7.73
CA ASN A 127 -12.33 -8.88 -8.87
C ASN A 127 -13.06 -10.23 -8.86
N PHE A 128 -12.64 -11.17 -8.02
CA PHE A 128 -13.31 -12.47 -7.91
C PHE A 128 -14.37 -12.43 -6.81
N LYS A 129 -15.34 -13.35 -6.91
CA LYS A 129 -16.37 -13.54 -5.89
C LYS A 129 -15.72 -13.77 -4.52
N ILE A 130 -16.18 -13.07 -3.49
CA ILE A 130 -15.76 -13.24 -2.09
C ILE A 130 -16.91 -13.91 -1.34
N SER A 131 -16.72 -15.16 -0.95
CA SER A 131 -17.72 -15.92 -0.20
C SER A 131 -17.51 -15.81 1.31
N ASP A 132 -16.26 -15.86 1.76
CA ASP A 132 -15.88 -15.86 3.17
C ASP A 132 -14.99 -14.64 3.46
N SER A 133 -13.68 -14.72 3.21
CA SER A 133 -12.78 -13.59 3.44
C SER A 133 -11.91 -13.26 2.22
N ARG A 134 -11.52 -11.99 2.13
CA ARG A 134 -10.53 -11.50 1.17
C ARG A 134 -9.83 -10.29 1.73
N ASP A 135 -8.52 -10.29 1.62
CA ASP A 135 -7.68 -9.14 1.92
C ASP A 135 -6.69 -8.85 0.79
N GLY A 136 -6.09 -7.66 0.86
CA GLY A 136 -5.11 -7.22 -0.11
C GLY A 136 -4.82 -5.73 -0.02
N PHE A 137 -3.76 -5.32 -0.71
CA PHE A 137 -3.39 -3.92 -0.82
C PHE A 137 -4.14 -3.23 -1.96
N VAL A 138 -4.43 -1.97 -1.72
CA VAL A 138 -4.93 -0.99 -2.69
C VAL A 138 -3.95 0.18 -2.66
N TYR A 139 -3.35 0.49 -3.81
CA TYR A 139 -2.33 1.51 -3.96
C TYR A 139 -2.94 2.71 -4.69
N PHE A 140 -3.07 3.82 -3.98
CA PHE A 140 -3.49 5.09 -4.57
C PHE A 140 -2.28 5.91 -5.02
N PRO A 141 -2.40 6.75 -6.06
CA PRO A 141 -1.30 7.57 -6.53
C PRO A 141 -0.85 8.54 -5.43
N ARG A 142 0.47 8.65 -5.19
CA ARG A 142 1.01 9.63 -4.23
C ARG A 142 1.15 11.03 -4.80
N TYR A 143 1.28 11.15 -6.11
CA TYR A 143 1.44 12.41 -6.83
C TYR A 143 0.27 12.64 -7.78
N ASP A 144 -0.12 13.90 -7.93
CA ASP A 144 -1.14 14.34 -8.87
C ASP A 144 -0.57 14.24 -10.30
N GLU A 145 -1.25 13.54 -11.21
CA GLU A 145 -0.74 13.28 -12.57
C GLU A 145 -0.50 14.56 -13.38
N GLU A 146 -1.32 15.59 -13.18
CA GLU A 146 -1.24 16.85 -13.93
C GLU A 146 -0.13 17.76 -13.40
N THR A 147 -0.02 17.87 -12.07
CA THR A 147 0.87 18.84 -11.42
C THR A 147 2.19 18.24 -10.93
N GLY A 148 2.29 16.92 -10.83
CA GLY A 148 3.43 16.21 -10.26
C GLY A 148 3.63 16.45 -8.75
N GLN A 149 2.71 17.16 -8.09
CA GLN A 149 2.83 17.48 -6.67
C GLN A 149 2.27 16.35 -5.79
N PRO A 150 2.83 16.13 -4.58
CA PRO A 150 2.26 15.18 -3.62
C PRO A 150 0.78 15.50 -3.33
N ILE A 151 -0.09 14.49 -3.43
CA ILE A 151 -1.52 14.68 -3.19
C ILE A 151 -1.82 14.76 -1.70
N LEU A 152 -1.02 14.08 -0.86
CA LEU A 152 -1.17 14.12 0.58
C LEU A 152 -0.81 15.51 1.10
N LYS A 153 -1.82 16.22 1.59
CA LYS A 153 -1.69 17.49 2.31
C LYS A 153 -2.07 17.25 3.76
N LYS A 154 -1.41 17.93 4.70
CA LYS A 154 -1.77 17.85 6.13
C LYS A 154 -3.28 18.05 6.30
N GLY A 155 -3.95 17.13 6.97
CA GLY A 155 -5.40 17.17 7.16
C GLY A 155 -6.03 15.78 7.20
N MET A 156 -7.29 15.69 6.77
CA MET A 156 -8.04 14.43 6.75
C MET A 156 -8.03 13.82 5.35
N ILE A 157 -7.78 12.52 5.28
CA ILE A 157 -8.06 11.71 4.09
C ILE A 157 -9.26 10.82 4.35
N LYS A 158 -9.98 10.47 3.28
CA LYS A 158 -11.16 9.59 3.36
C LYS A 158 -11.08 8.53 2.30
N VAL A 159 -11.17 7.26 2.67
CA VAL A 159 -11.41 6.18 1.71
C VAL A 159 -12.87 5.81 1.75
N ILE A 160 -13.52 5.85 0.60
CA ILE A 160 -14.94 5.55 0.46
C ILE A 160 -15.07 4.30 -0.39
N LEU A 161 -15.81 3.33 0.13
CA LEU A 161 -16.29 2.19 -0.63
C LEU A 161 -17.71 2.52 -1.10
N ARG A 162 -18.04 2.21 -2.36
CA ARG A 162 -19.40 2.39 -2.88
C ARG A 162 -20.40 1.62 -2.02
N ASP A 163 -21.58 2.19 -1.85
CA ASP A 163 -22.69 1.59 -1.11
C ASP A 163 -23.11 0.24 -1.73
N THR A 164 -23.09 0.14 -3.07
CA THR A 164 -23.39 -1.08 -3.82
C THR A 164 -22.29 -2.13 -3.78
N ALA A 165 -21.13 -1.87 -3.16
CA ALA A 165 -20.00 -2.79 -3.17
C ALA A 165 -20.35 -4.15 -2.53
N THR A 166 -21.23 -4.15 -1.52
CA THR A 166 -21.72 -5.39 -0.90
C THR A 166 -23.24 -5.39 -0.78
N PRO A 167 -23.90 -6.56 -0.86
CA PRO A 167 -25.35 -6.65 -0.64
C PRO A 167 -25.79 -6.13 0.73
N VAL A 168 -24.94 -6.24 1.75
CA VAL A 168 -25.23 -5.86 3.15
C VAL A 168 -25.03 -4.36 3.40
N THR A 169 -24.21 -3.69 2.57
CA THR A 169 -23.92 -2.25 2.63
C THR A 169 -24.76 -1.43 1.66
N MET A 170 -25.65 -2.06 0.88
CA MET A 170 -26.47 -1.36 -0.11
C MET A 170 -27.29 -0.24 0.55
N GLY A 171 -27.15 0.99 0.04
CA GLY A 171 -27.76 2.19 0.61
C GLY A 171 -27.08 2.75 1.87
N LYS A 172 -25.94 2.17 2.30
CA LYS A 172 -25.13 2.63 3.44
C LYS A 172 -23.84 3.26 2.93
N ARG A 173 -23.46 4.38 3.56
CA ARG A 173 -22.17 5.02 3.28
C ARG A 173 -21.06 4.31 4.05
N VAL A 174 -20.14 3.68 3.31
CA VAL A 174 -18.96 3.01 3.87
C VAL A 174 -17.76 3.93 3.67
N GLU A 175 -17.39 4.66 4.72
CA GLU A 175 -16.27 5.61 4.70
C GLU A 175 -15.29 5.35 5.82
N PHE A 176 -14.01 5.51 5.57
CA PHE A 176 -12.93 5.39 6.53
C PHE A 176 -12.12 6.68 6.52
N LEU A 177 -11.84 7.25 7.69
CA LEU A 177 -11.27 8.60 7.80
C LEU A 177 -10.01 8.60 8.65
N TRP A 178 -8.91 9.11 8.11
CA TRP A 178 -7.65 9.21 8.86
C TRP A 178 -7.15 10.64 8.88
N ASP A 179 -6.56 11.02 10.01
CA ASP A 179 -5.93 12.31 10.22
C ASP A 179 -4.42 12.20 9.97
N ILE A 180 -3.97 12.74 8.84
CA ILE A 180 -2.57 12.67 8.38
C ILE A 180 -1.77 13.93 8.72
N ARG A 181 -2.24 14.79 9.64
CA ARG A 181 -1.53 16.03 10.00
C ARG A 181 -0.09 15.81 10.45
N ASN A 182 0.16 14.68 11.12
CA ASN A 182 1.47 14.30 11.67
C ASN A 182 2.17 13.22 10.85
N ASP A 183 1.60 12.77 9.74
CA ASP A 183 2.19 11.72 8.94
C ASP A 183 3.37 12.26 8.10
N ASN A 184 4.53 11.62 8.23
CA ASN A 184 5.71 11.92 7.42
C ASN A 184 6.37 10.63 6.93
N PRO A 185 5.78 9.97 5.91
CA PRO A 185 6.32 8.72 5.38
C PRO A 185 7.77 8.83 4.87
N GLY A 186 8.29 10.04 4.62
CA GLY A 186 9.69 10.25 4.27
C GLY A 186 10.68 9.86 5.37
N LYS A 187 10.31 9.97 6.66
CA LYS A 187 11.20 9.63 7.78
C LYS A 187 11.30 8.12 8.02
N ALA A 188 10.23 7.36 7.80
CA ALA A 188 10.27 5.89 7.75
C ALA A 188 11.24 5.39 6.67
N LEU A 189 11.34 6.12 5.55
CA LEU A 189 12.18 5.81 4.41
C LEU A 189 13.62 6.34 4.52
N SER A 190 13.95 7.16 5.53
CA SER A 190 15.24 7.89 5.57
C SER A 190 16.17 7.46 6.69
N THR A 191 15.84 6.42 7.48
CA THR A 191 16.64 6.01 8.63
C THR A 191 16.81 4.49 8.76
N GLY A 192 18.05 4.05 9.00
CA GLY A 192 18.42 2.65 9.28
C GLY A 192 18.88 1.87 8.05
N LYS A 193 19.36 0.63 8.27
CA LYS A 193 19.89 -0.24 7.22
C LYS A 193 18.83 -0.54 6.15
N ALA A 194 17.57 -0.70 6.54
CA ALA A 194 16.46 -0.91 5.62
C ALA A 194 16.24 0.27 4.66
N ALA A 195 16.38 1.50 5.16
CA ALA A 195 16.24 2.71 4.35
C ALA A 195 17.36 2.81 3.30
N ASP A 196 18.62 2.64 3.73
CA ASP A 196 19.77 2.65 2.83
C ASP A 196 19.63 1.61 1.70
N ARG A 197 19.14 0.42 2.04
CA ARG A 197 18.91 -0.66 1.09
C ARG A 197 17.79 -0.33 0.09
N LEU A 198 16.71 0.29 0.54
CA LEU A 198 15.62 0.73 -0.34
C LEU A 198 16.07 1.85 -1.28
N GLU A 199 16.82 2.83 -0.77
CA GLU A 199 17.36 3.90 -1.61
C GLU A 199 18.31 3.33 -2.66
N LEU A 200 19.17 2.38 -2.28
CA LEU A 200 20.05 1.68 -3.21
C LEU A 200 19.26 0.95 -4.31
N ASP A 201 18.21 0.21 -3.96
CA ASP A 201 17.34 -0.46 -4.94
C ASP A 201 16.68 0.56 -5.89
N ARG A 202 16.18 1.68 -5.36
CA ARG A 202 15.58 2.77 -6.18
C ARG A 202 16.60 3.36 -7.15
N LEU A 203 17.82 3.62 -6.67
CA LEU A 203 18.91 4.18 -7.49
C LEU A 203 19.34 3.20 -8.59
N ILE A 204 19.38 1.90 -8.31
CA ILE A 204 19.66 0.86 -9.31
C ILE A 204 18.60 0.88 -10.42
N ILE A 205 17.31 0.90 -10.06
CA ILE A 205 16.21 0.95 -11.03
C ILE A 205 16.30 2.23 -11.87
N ARG A 206 16.49 3.39 -11.23
CA ARG A 206 16.61 4.67 -11.94
C ARG A 206 17.81 4.69 -12.88
N LEU A 207 18.95 4.13 -12.46
CA LEU A 207 20.13 4.00 -13.30
C LEU A 207 19.86 3.12 -14.52
N GLY A 208 19.14 2.01 -14.35
CA GLY A 208 18.69 1.16 -15.46
C GLY A 208 17.83 1.91 -16.47
N ASN A 209 16.82 2.63 -16.00
CA ASN A 209 15.93 3.43 -16.84
C ASN A 209 16.67 4.53 -17.61
N LEU A 210 17.57 5.27 -16.93
CA LEU A 210 18.39 6.31 -17.57
C LEU A 210 19.35 5.74 -18.61
N LYS A 211 19.92 4.55 -18.38
CA LYS A 211 20.72 3.86 -19.40
C LYS A 211 19.89 3.50 -20.63
N GLY A 212 18.66 3.00 -20.43
CA GLY A 212 17.73 2.72 -21.53
C GLY A 212 17.37 3.97 -22.33
N GLN A 213 17.01 5.06 -21.65
CA GLN A 213 16.71 6.34 -22.30
C GLN A 213 17.91 6.90 -23.07
N ARG A 214 19.12 6.83 -22.48
CA ARG A 214 20.35 7.23 -23.17
C ARG A 214 20.58 6.41 -24.44
N ALA A 215 20.37 5.10 -24.39
CA ALA A 215 20.56 4.23 -25.56
C ALA A 215 19.59 4.58 -26.70
N GLU A 216 18.33 4.86 -26.36
CA GLU A 216 17.33 5.28 -27.35
C GLU A 216 17.66 6.64 -27.97
N ILE A 217 18.04 7.62 -27.16
CA ILE A 217 18.47 8.94 -27.65
C ILE A 217 19.72 8.81 -28.52
N GLN A 218 20.67 7.96 -28.14
CA GLN A 218 21.88 7.73 -28.95
C GLN A 218 21.50 7.16 -30.32
N LYS A 219 20.56 6.21 -30.38
CA LYS A 219 20.08 5.67 -31.65
C LYS A 219 19.45 6.76 -32.53
N GLN A 220 18.65 7.65 -31.95
CA GLN A 220 18.06 8.79 -32.67
C GLN A 220 19.13 9.76 -33.18
N LEU A 221 20.20 9.98 -32.42
CA LEU A 221 21.34 10.78 -32.87
C LEU A 221 22.09 10.13 -34.03
N ASP A 222 22.36 8.83 -33.96
CA ASP A 222 23.06 8.09 -35.01
C ASP A 222 22.26 8.09 -36.33
N GLU A 223 20.92 7.97 -36.24
CA GLU A 223 20.01 8.11 -37.40
C GLU A 223 20.09 9.50 -38.02
N LEU A 224 20.07 10.56 -37.19
CA LEU A 224 20.17 11.95 -37.64
C LEU A 224 21.52 12.25 -38.29
N ASP A 225 22.62 11.78 -37.71
CA ASP A 225 23.97 11.95 -38.25
C ASP A 225 24.13 11.26 -39.61
N THR A 226 23.48 10.10 -39.79
CA THR A 226 23.44 9.39 -41.07
C THR A 226 22.70 10.20 -42.14
N GLU A 227 21.58 10.83 -41.79
CA GLU A 227 20.83 11.70 -42.69
C GLU A 227 21.63 12.96 -43.06
N LEU A 228 22.26 13.62 -42.07
CA LEU A 228 23.12 14.78 -42.30
C LEU A 228 24.27 14.46 -43.26
N SER A 229 24.96 13.33 -43.05
CA SER A 229 26.04 12.88 -43.93
C SER A 229 25.55 12.65 -45.37
N THR A 230 24.36 12.08 -45.52
CA THR A 230 23.73 11.84 -46.83
C THR A 230 23.43 13.16 -47.55
N ILE A 231 22.83 14.13 -46.84
CA ILE A 231 22.52 15.46 -47.38
C ILE A 231 23.80 16.21 -47.74
N GLN A 232 24.81 16.18 -46.87
CA GLN A 232 26.07 16.88 -47.10
C GLN A 232 26.84 16.32 -48.29
N SER A 233 26.82 14.99 -48.47
CA SER A 233 27.33 14.35 -49.67
C SER A 233 26.61 14.85 -50.92
N ARG A 234 25.28 14.94 -50.86
CA ARG A 234 24.46 15.46 -51.97
C ARG A 234 24.73 16.93 -52.30
N ILE A 235 24.93 17.78 -51.28
CA ILE A 235 25.31 19.18 -51.47
C ILE A 235 26.67 19.26 -52.16
N THR A 236 27.64 18.45 -51.74
CA THR A 236 28.99 18.42 -52.30
C THR A 236 28.97 18.01 -53.78
N GLU A 237 28.19 16.98 -54.13
CA GLU A 237 27.98 16.57 -55.53
C GLU A 237 27.44 17.73 -56.37
N LEU A 238 26.41 18.43 -55.88
CA LEU A 238 25.78 19.55 -56.60
C LEU A 238 26.68 20.77 -56.74
N GLN A 239 27.61 21.00 -55.81
CA GLN A 239 28.58 22.10 -55.87
C GLN A 239 29.79 21.81 -56.78
N SER A 240 30.03 20.54 -57.10
CA SER A 240 31.15 20.11 -57.95
C SER A 240 30.80 20.03 -59.45
N ASN A 241 29.54 20.24 -59.81
CA ASN A 241 29.04 20.42 -61.18
C ASN A 241 28.87 21.92 -61.50
#